data_AF-A0A7W1Z6R7-F1
#
_entry.id   AF-A0A7W1Z6R7-F1
#
_cell.length_a   1.000
_cell.length_b   1.000
_cell.length_c   1.000
_cell.angle_alpha   90.00
_cell.angle_beta   90.00
_cell.angle_gamma   90.00
#
_symmetry.space_group_name_H-M   'P 1'
#
loop_
_entity.id
_entity.type
_entity.pdbx_description
1 polymer ?
#
loop_
_entity_poly.entity_id
_entity_poly.type
_entity_poly.pdbx_seq_one_letter_code
_entity_poly.pdbx_strand_id
1 'polypeptide(L)'
;MQKLKILFLVLIVALVTVNVSAQEVIKPPKYPDGVYTKENTRTRRAIPYPSLREADVMWSKRVWRVIDLREKINFPLYYPDEKILDRKSLFDVIKDAATKEGTITCFDQASVDDEFRYDMTPTEIEGKLTKWDSTATAEDPNNPGTYIQAPTKNEVTTLNVWQYWVK
;
A
#
# COMPACT_ATOMS: atom_id res chain seq x y z
N MET A 1 6.91 0.03 -47.69
CA MET A 1 6.46 -1.20 -46.98
C MET A 1 6.85 -1.24 -45.50
N GLN A 2 8.03 -0.76 -45.09
CA GLN A 2 8.44 -0.82 -43.66
C GLN A 2 7.57 0.03 -42.73
N LYS A 3 7.18 1.24 -43.13
CA LYS A 3 6.29 2.12 -42.33
C LYS A 3 4.91 1.50 -42.07
N LEU A 4 4.38 0.72 -43.03
CA LEU A 4 3.09 0.03 -42.88
C LEU A 4 3.18 -1.15 -41.92
N LYS A 5 4.31 -1.87 -41.90
CA LYS A 5 4.58 -2.95 -40.94
C LYS A 5 4.71 -2.41 -39.51
N ILE A 6 5.34 -1.25 -39.34
CA ILE A 6 5.45 -0.57 -38.04
C ILE A 6 4.06 -0.14 -37.56
N LEU A 7 3.24 0.43 -38.44
CA LEU A 7 1.89 0.85 -38.09
C LEU A 7 1.00 -0.34 -37.70
N PHE A 8 1.14 -1.48 -38.37
CA PHE A 8 0.43 -2.71 -38.05
C PHE A 8 0.90 -3.31 -36.71
N LEU A 9 2.20 -3.25 -36.41
CA LEU A 9 2.76 -3.70 -35.13
C LEU A 9 2.24 -2.85 -33.96
N VAL A 10 2.18 -1.53 -34.13
CA VAL A 10 1.63 -0.60 -33.13
C VAL A 10 0.15 -0.88 -32.87
N LEU A 11 -0.62 -1.18 -33.92
CA LEU A 11 -2.04 -1.54 -33.80
C LEU A 11 -2.24 -2.85 -33.02
N ILE A 12 -1.39 -3.86 -33.25
CA ILE A 12 -1.44 -5.14 -32.53
C ILE A 12 -1.11 -4.94 -31.05
N VAL A 13 -0.08 -4.14 -30.73
CA VAL A 13 0.29 -3.85 -29.34
C VAL A 13 -0.83 -3.10 -28.62
N ALA A 14 -1.48 -2.13 -29.29
CA ALA A 14 -2.60 -1.38 -28.72
C ALA A 14 -3.86 -2.26 -28.48
N LEU A 15 -4.04 -3.34 -29.24
CA LEU A 15 -5.18 -4.26 -29.08
C LEU A 15 -4.98 -5.26 -27.93
N VAL A 16 -3.74 -5.51 -27.53
CA VAL A 16 -3.42 -6.46 -26.44
C VAL A 16 -3.49 -5.79 -25.06
N THR A 17 -3.29 -4.47 -24.96
CA THR A 17 -3.25 -3.75 -23.67
C THR A 17 -4.63 -3.49 -23.04
N VAL A 18 -5.73 -3.68 -23.76
CA VAL A 18 -7.10 -3.39 -23.25
C VAL A 18 -7.65 -4.41 -22.24
N ASN A 19 -6.93 -5.49 -21.90
CA ASN A 19 -7.46 -6.56 -21.03
C ASN A 19 -6.68 -6.80 -19.72
N VAL A 20 -5.84 -5.88 -19.27
CA VAL A 20 -5.17 -6.02 -17.97
C VAL A 20 -6.08 -5.53 -16.84
N SER A 21 -6.99 -6.39 -16.39
CA SER A 21 -7.66 -6.23 -15.09
C SER A 21 -6.81 -6.91 -14.02
N ALA A 22 -5.87 -6.17 -13.43
CA ALA A 22 -4.93 -6.66 -12.42
C ALA A 22 -5.37 -6.39 -10.97
N GLN A 23 -6.68 -6.39 -10.68
CA GLN A 23 -7.17 -6.27 -9.31
C GLN A 23 -7.45 -7.66 -8.74
N GLU A 24 -6.43 -8.31 -8.17
CA GLU A 24 -6.68 -9.45 -7.29
C GLU A 24 -7.33 -8.95 -6.00
N VAL A 25 -8.65 -9.04 -5.92
CA VAL A 25 -9.35 -9.02 -4.63
C VAL A 25 -8.88 -10.25 -3.87
N ILE A 26 -8.38 -10.05 -2.64
CA ILE A 26 -7.90 -11.07 -1.70
C ILE A 26 -8.66 -12.39 -1.92
N LYS A 27 -7.99 -13.35 -2.54
CA LYS A 27 -8.57 -14.68 -2.79
C LYS A 27 -8.72 -15.37 -1.45
N PRO A 28 -9.85 -16.09 -1.24
CA PRO A 28 -9.98 -16.87 -0.02
C PRO A 28 -8.81 -17.86 0.08
N PRO A 29 -8.34 -18.19 1.30
CA PRO A 29 -7.24 -19.11 1.49
C PRO A 29 -7.53 -20.43 0.77
N LYS A 30 -6.47 -21.01 0.16
CA LYS A 30 -6.55 -22.27 -0.61
C LYS A 30 -7.18 -23.41 0.20
N TYR A 31 -7.04 -23.36 1.52
CA TYR A 31 -7.72 -24.23 2.47
C TYR A 31 -8.47 -23.36 3.48
N PRO A 32 -9.80 -23.23 3.36
CA PRO A 32 -10.59 -22.45 4.31
C PRO A 32 -10.71 -23.19 5.64
N ASP A 33 -10.33 -22.52 6.74
CA ASP A 33 -10.35 -23.09 8.10
C ASP A 33 -11.74 -23.04 8.78
N GLY A 34 -12.79 -22.76 8.00
CA GLY A 34 -14.16 -22.58 8.48
C GLY A 34 -15.08 -23.73 8.09
N VAL A 35 -16.06 -24.04 8.95
CA VAL A 35 -17.10 -25.07 8.69
C VAL A 35 -17.97 -24.71 7.47
N TYR A 36 -18.09 -23.43 7.13
CA TYR A 36 -18.87 -22.94 5.99
C TYR A 36 -18.27 -21.65 5.40
N THR A 37 -18.55 -21.39 4.13
CA THR A 37 -18.18 -20.16 3.43
C THR A 37 -19.09 -19.00 3.84
N LYS A 38 -18.51 -17.92 4.37
CA LYS A 38 -19.28 -16.72 4.76
C LYS A 38 -19.72 -15.92 3.53
N GLU A 39 -21.00 -16.02 3.16
CA GLU A 39 -21.56 -15.29 2.01
C GLU A 39 -22.10 -13.88 2.36
N ASN A 40 -22.50 -13.66 3.62
CA ASN A 40 -23.28 -12.50 4.04
C ASN A 40 -22.57 -11.12 3.89
N THR A 41 -21.25 -11.11 3.81
CA THR A 41 -20.46 -9.86 3.70
C THR A 41 -20.01 -9.58 2.26
N ARG A 42 -19.90 -10.58 1.38
CA ARG A 42 -19.20 -10.45 0.09
C ARG A 42 -20.08 -10.03 -1.09
N THR A 43 -21.40 -10.23 -1.03
CA THR A 43 -22.29 -10.07 -2.21
C THR A 43 -23.14 -8.80 -2.20
N ARG A 44 -23.04 -7.93 -1.18
CA ARG A 44 -23.80 -6.68 -1.17
C ARG A 44 -23.13 -5.65 -2.09
N ARG A 45 -23.76 -5.38 -3.24
CA ARG A 45 -23.36 -4.28 -4.12
C ARG A 45 -23.96 -2.97 -3.60
N ALA A 46 -23.12 -1.96 -3.39
CA ALA A 46 -23.60 -0.61 -3.06
C ALA A 46 -24.42 -0.05 -4.24
N ILE A 47 -25.57 0.56 -3.94
CA ILE A 47 -26.35 1.29 -4.94
C ILE A 47 -25.64 2.63 -5.16
N PRO A 48 -25.28 2.99 -6.40
CA PRO A 48 -24.66 4.28 -6.67
C PRO A 48 -25.66 5.41 -6.39
N TYR A 49 -25.19 6.47 -5.75
CA TYR A 49 -25.97 7.69 -5.58
C TYR A 49 -26.22 8.38 -6.93
N PRO A 50 -27.32 9.13 -7.09
CA PRO A 50 -27.52 9.96 -8.27
C PRO A 50 -26.42 11.03 -8.36
N SER A 51 -26.05 11.42 -9.59
CA SER A 51 -25.09 12.51 -9.78
C SER A 51 -25.69 13.83 -9.28
N LEU A 52 -25.02 14.45 -8.31
CA LEU A 52 -25.38 15.77 -7.82
C LEU A 52 -24.82 16.83 -8.78
N ARG A 53 -25.63 17.83 -9.15
CA ARG A 53 -25.11 19.02 -9.86
C ARG A 53 -24.40 19.94 -8.87
N GLU A 54 -23.42 20.70 -9.34
CA GLU A 54 -22.66 21.64 -8.50
C GLU A 54 -23.57 22.65 -7.79
N ALA A 55 -24.64 23.11 -8.45
CA ALA A 55 -25.61 24.06 -7.88
C ALA A 55 -26.46 23.49 -6.72
N ASP A 56 -26.52 22.17 -6.54
CA ASP A 56 -27.26 21.53 -5.43
C ASP A 56 -26.36 21.22 -4.23
N VAL A 57 -25.07 21.55 -4.30
CA VAL A 57 -24.13 21.35 -3.19
C VAL A 57 -24.39 22.41 -2.11
N MET A 58 -25.10 22.00 -1.06
CA MET A 58 -25.46 22.90 0.05
C MET A 58 -24.24 23.35 0.88
N TRP A 59 -23.23 22.48 1.03
CA TRP A 59 -22.02 22.78 1.79
C TRP A 59 -20.90 21.78 1.46
N SER A 60 -19.65 22.21 1.64
CA SER A 60 -18.46 21.35 1.55
C SER A 60 -17.54 21.65 2.73
N LYS A 61 -16.98 20.60 3.35
CA LYS A 61 -15.91 20.74 4.35
C LYS A 61 -14.80 19.73 4.08
N ARG A 62 -13.58 20.13 4.40
CA ARG A 62 -12.42 19.24 4.52
C ARG A 62 -12.20 18.93 6.00
N VAL A 63 -12.01 17.65 6.35
CA VAL A 63 -11.84 17.24 7.75
C VAL A 63 -10.53 16.52 7.93
N TRP A 64 -9.67 17.12 8.74
CA TRP A 64 -8.43 16.51 9.17
C TRP A 64 -8.70 15.66 10.40
N ARG A 65 -8.29 14.39 10.34
CA ARG A 65 -8.45 13.45 11.44
C ARG A 65 -7.16 12.70 11.67
N VAL A 66 -6.84 12.53 12.95
CA VAL A 66 -5.82 11.59 13.39
C VAL A 66 -6.55 10.35 13.90
N ILE A 67 -6.20 9.20 13.37
CA ILE A 67 -6.70 7.89 13.80
C ILE A 67 -5.59 7.25 14.64
N ASP A 68 -5.76 7.20 15.96
CA ASP A 68 -4.80 6.55 16.86
C ASP A 68 -5.07 5.04 16.90
N LEU A 69 -4.08 4.24 16.48
CA LEU A 69 -4.20 2.79 16.37
C LEU A 69 -4.19 2.07 17.73
N ARG A 70 -3.82 2.77 18.80
CA ARG A 70 -3.84 2.25 20.17
C ARG A 70 -5.25 2.23 20.76
N GLU A 71 -6.20 2.91 20.12
CA GLU A 71 -7.60 2.86 20.52
C GLU A 71 -8.26 1.56 20.06
N LYS A 72 -9.06 0.94 20.93
CA LYS A 72 -9.75 -0.34 20.67
C LYS A 72 -10.61 -0.31 19.40
N ILE A 73 -11.19 0.83 19.06
CA ILE A 73 -12.02 0.99 17.86
C ILE A 73 -11.20 0.84 16.57
N ASN A 74 -9.90 1.15 16.62
CA ASN A 74 -8.99 1.14 15.47
C ASN A 74 -8.13 -0.13 15.38
N PHE A 75 -8.28 -1.07 16.32
CA PHE A 75 -7.59 -2.37 16.28
C PHE A 75 -7.74 -3.16 14.98
N PRO A 76 -8.89 -3.12 14.27
CA PRO A 76 -8.99 -3.76 12.95
C PRO A 76 -8.04 -3.19 11.89
N LEU A 77 -7.53 -1.96 12.09
CA LEU A 77 -6.58 -1.32 11.17
C LEU A 77 -5.12 -1.68 11.52
N TYR A 78 -4.85 -1.90 12.81
CA TYR A 78 -3.52 -2.20 13.33
C TYR A 78 -3.14 -3.67 13.18
N TYR A 79 -4.02 -4.58 13.59
CA TYR A 79 -3.70 -6.00 13.62
C TYR A 79 -3.91 -6.68 12.26
N PRO A 80 -3.17 -7.77 11.98
CA PRO A 80 -2.20 -8.46 12.85
C PRO A 80 -0.80 -7.83 12.85
N ASP A 81 -0.02 -8.11 13.90
CA ASP A 81 1.37 -7.65 14.05
C ASP A 81 2.29 -8.21 12.95
N GLU A 82 2.06 -9.48 12.59
CA GLU A 82 2.70 -10.16 11.48
C GLU A 82 1.65 -10.64 10.47
N LYS A 83 2.02 -10.68 9.19
CA LYS A 83 1.12 -11.11 8.11
C LYS A 83 0.67 -12.56 8.34
N ILE A 84 -0.63 -12.76 8.47
CA ILE A 84 -1.27 -14.08 8.50
C ILE A 84 -1.80 -14.37 7.09
N LEU A 85 -1.89 -15.64 6.70
CA LEU A 85 -2.36 -16.08 5.37
C LEU A 85 -3.61 -15.35 4.84
N ASP A 86 -4.62 -15.13 5.69
CA ASP A 86 -5.90 -14.51 5.30
C ASP A 86 -6.00 -13.03 5.72
N ARG A 87 -5.07 -12.52 6.54
CA ARG A 87 -5.23 -11.20 7.19
C ARG A 87 -3.91 -10.42 7.23
N LYS A 88 -4.00 -9.14 6.90
CA LYS A 88 -2.90 -8.17 6.92
C LYS A 88 -3.36 -6.89 7.58
N SER A 89 -2.45 -6.16 8.22
CA SER A 89 -2.71 -4.83 8.75
C SER A 89 -2.97 -3.84 7.63
N LEU A 90 -3.61 -2.70 7.92
CA LEU A 90 -3.83 -1.67 6.90
C LEU A 90 -2.49 -1.16 6.32
N PHE A 91 -1.47 -1.00 7.18
CA PHE A 91 -0.14 -0.58 6.74
C PHE A 91 0.46 -1.56 5.73
N ASP A 92 0.37 -2.85 6.01
CA ASP A 92 0.92 -3.89 5.15
C ASP A 92 0.20 -3.98 3.81
N VAL A 93 -1.12 -3.75 3.79
CA VAL A 93 -1.93 -3.68 2.57
C VAL A 93 -1.51 -2.47 1.74
N ILE A 94 -1.38 -1.29 2.34
CA ILE A 94 -0.95 -0.07 1.63
C ILE A 94 0.48 -0.22 1.11
N LYS A 95 1.40 -0.77 1.93
CA LYS A 95 2.78 -1.04 1.54
C LYS A 95 2.85 -1.98 0.34
N ASP A 96 2.15 -3.12 0.39
CA ASP A 96 2.10 -4.08 -0.72
C ASP A 96 1.47 -3.46 -1.98
N ALA A 97 0.38 -2.69 -1.84
CA ALA A 97 -0.30 -2.04 -2.95
C ALA A 97 0.54 -0.93 -3.61
N ALA A 98 1.37 -0.24 -2.84
CA ALA A 98 2.26 0.82 -3.32
C ALA A 98 3.54 0.26 -3.98
N THR A 99 4.14 -0.79 -3.42
CA THR A 99 5.43 -1.30 -3.92
C THR A 99 5.29 -2.44 -4.92
N LYS A 100 4.37 -3.39 -4.70
CA LYS A 100 4.25 -4.61 -5.52
C LYS A 100 3.21 -4.47 -6.63
N GLU A 101 2.03 -3.99 -6.27
CA GLU A 101 0.90 -3.92 -7.21
C GLU A 101 0.92 -2.62 -8.02
N GLY A 102 1.44 -1.52 -7.45
CA GLY A 102 1.42 -0.20 -8.07
C GLY A 102 0.01 0.38 -8.21
N THR A 103 -0.95 -0.09 -7.40
CA THR A 103 -2.36 0.37 -7.44
C THR A 103 -2.54 1.70 -6.73
N ILE A 104 -1.64 2.03 -5.79
CA ILE A 104 -1.66 3.28 -5.02
C ILE A 104 -0.48 4.15 -5.46
N THR A 105 -0.77 5.39 -5.85
CA THR A 105 0.25 6.42 -6.07
C THR A 105 0.64 7.05 -4.74
N CYS A 106 1.93 7.03 -4.42
CA CYS A 106 2.48 7.71 -3.25
C CYS A 106 3.13 9.02 -3.67
N PHE A 107 3.14 10.02 -2.78
CA PHE A 107 3.69 11.34 -3.05
C PHE A 107 4.77 11.74 -2.04
N ASP A 108 5.84 12.39 -2.50
CA ASP A 108 6.90 12.90 -1.62
C ASP A 108 6.54 14.26 -1.02
N GLN A 109 7.37 14.74 -0.09
CA GLN A 109 7.32 16.09 0.50
C GLN A 109 6.09 16.40 1.37
N ALA A 110 5.47 15.38 1.96
CA ALA A 110 4.30 15.54 2.84
C ALA A 110 4.47 16.54 4.00
N SER A 111 5.71 16.86 4.41
CA SER A 111 5.98 17.84 5.47
C SER A 111 6.03 19.29 4.99
N VAL A 112 6.18 19.53 3.69
CA VAL A 112 6.38 20.86 3.09
C VAL A 112 5.21 21.23 2.19
N ASP A 113 4.71 20.27 1.41
CA ASP A 113 3.59 20.44 0.48
C ASP A 113 2.61 19.27 0.65
N ASP A 114 1.33 19.60 0.75
CA ASP A 114 0.23 18.66 0.99
C ASP A 114 -0.81 18.73 -0.14
N GLU A 115 -0.31 19.05 -1.34
CA GLU A 115 -1.08 19.10 -2.59
C GLU A 115 -0.83 17.89 -3.51
N PHE A 116 -0.10 16.87 -3.05
CA PHE A 116 0.13 15.62 -3.79
C PHE A 116 0.67 15.85 -5.22
N ARG A 117 1.71 16.68 -5.36
CA ARG A 117 2.25 17.09 -6.67
C ARG A 117 3.39 16.22 -7.19
N TYR A 118 4.08 15.50 -6.31
CA TYR A 118 5.33 14.79 -6.63
C TYR A 118 5.18 13.29 -6.43
N ASP A 119 4.89 12.57 -7.51
CA ASP A 119 4.76 11.11 -7.51
C ASP A 119 6.09 10.44 -7.14
N MET A 120 6.03 9.41 -6.30
CA MET A 120 7.19 8.59 -5.92
C MET A 120 7.25 7.29 -6.72
N THR A 121 8.46 6.90 -7.07
CA THR A 121 8.76 5.57 -7.61
C THR A 121 8.79 4.51 -6.50
N PRO A 122 8.55 3.22 -6.81
CA PRO A 122 8.60 2.14 -5.82
C PRO A 122 9.93 2.08 -5.02
N THR A 123 11.05 2.38 -5.68
CA THR A 123 12.38 2.41 -5.04
C THR A 123 12.52 3.55 -4.04
N GLU A 124 11.94 4.71 -4.32
CA GLU A 124 11.94 5.86 -3.39
C GLU A 124 11.06 5.56 -2.18
N ILE A 125 9.92 4.89 -2.39
CA ILE A 125 9.03 4.44 -1.31
C ILE A 125 9.79 3.48 -0.38
N GLU A 126 10.49 2.48 -0.92
CA GLU A 126 11.30 1.55 -0.13
C GLU A 126 12.43 2.26 0.63
N GLY A 127 13.04 3.26 0.02
CA GLY A 127 14.04 4.12 0.65
C GLY A 127 13.48 4.90 1.86
N LYS A 128 12.24 5.38 1.79
CA LYS A 128 11.58 6.07 2.92
C LYS A 128 11.16 5.11 4.03
N LEU A 129 10.83 3.86 3.68
CA LEU A 129 10.45 2.82 4.65
C LEU A 129 11.64 2.11 5.31
N THR A 130 12.86 2.39 4.85
CA THR A 130 14.08 1.77 5.35
C THR A 130 14.99 2.82 5.98
N LYS A 131 15.39 2.61 7.23
CA LYS A 131 16.41 3.41 7.90
C LYS A 131 17.68 2.58 8.10
N TRP A 132 18.83 3.09 7.68
CA TRP A 132 20.12 2.48 7.98
C TRP A 132 20.70 3.11 9.24
N ASP A 133 21.06 2.26 10.20
CA ASP A 133 21.75 2.67 11.42
C ASP A 133 23.22 2.23 11.35
N SER A 134 24.13 3.19 11.25
CA SER A 134 25.57 2.96 11.18
C SER A 134 26.24 2.81 12.55
N THR A 135 25.49 2.99 13.65
CA THR A 135 26.02 2.92 15.03
C THR A 135 25.84 1.55 15.69
N ALA A 136 25.20 0.61 14.97
CA ALA A 136 25.00 -0.73 15.45
C ALA A 136 26.32 -1.50 15.45
N THR A 137 26.58 -2.19 16.55
CA THR A 137 27.80 -2.97 16.74
C THR A 137 27.50 -4.43 16.45
N ALA A 138 28.21 -5.04 15.50
CA ALA A 138 28.13 -6.46 15.19
C ALA A 138 29.45 -7.16 15.50
N GLU A 139 29.39 -8.45 15.81
CA GLU A 139 30.60 -9.27 15.97
C GLU A 139 31.29 -9.44 14.61
N ASP A 140 32.63 -9.27 14.59
CA ASP A 140 33.43 -9.46 13.38
C ASP A 140 33.43 -10.94 12.96
N PRO A 141 32.93 -11.28 11.75
CA PRO A 141 32.95 -12.65 11.26
C PRO A 141 34.38 -13.24 11.14
N ASN A 142 35.40 -12.38 11.03
CA ASN A 142 36.79 -12.79 10.86
C ASN A 142 37.56 -12.87 12.19
N ASN A 143 37.03 -12.26 13.26
CA ASN A 143 37.67 -12.28 14.58
C ASN A 143 36.62 -12.33 15.71
N PRO A 144 36.22 -13.55 16.12
CA PRO A 144 35.25 -13.76 17.18
C PRO A 144 35.65 -13.06 18.48
N GLY A 145 34.69 -12.38 19.13
CA GLY A 145 34.93 -11.60 20.36
C GLY A 145 35.37 -10.14 20.14
N THR A 146 35.60 -9.69 18.90
CA THR A 146 35.71 -8.26 18.58
C THR A 146 34.46 -7.73 17.91
N TYR A 147 34.14 -6.48 18.25
CA TYR A 147 32.90 -5.81 17.89
C TYR A 147 33.21 -4.64 16.96
N ILE A 148 32.67 -4.67 15.74
CA ILE A 148 32.85 -3.64 14.71
C ILE A 148 31.53 -2.90 14.47
N GLN A 149 31.62 -1.65 14.02
CA GLN A 149 30.44 -0.90 13.58
C GLN A 149 29.95 -1.47 12.25
N ALA A 150 28.73 -1.99 12.22
CA ALA A 150 28.12 -2.59 11.05
C ALA A 150 26.77 -1.92 10.76
N PRO A 151 26.53 -1.44 9.53
CA PRO A 151 25.27 -0.81 9.19
C PRO A 151 24.13 -1.85 9.28
N THR A 152 23.17 -1.60 10.17
CA THR A 152 21.98 -2.45 10.32
C THR A 152 20.79 -1.82 9.63
N LYS A 153 20.05 -2.62 8.84
CA LYS A 153 18.84 -2.19 8.14
C LYS A 153 17.63 -2.31 9.07
N ASN A 154 17.03 -1.18 9.42
CA ASN A 154 15.78 -1.12 10.18
C ASN A 154 14.62 -0.79 9.23
N GLU A 155 13.72 -1.75 9.03
CA GLU A 155 12.52 -1.55 8.21
C GLU A 155 11.33 -1.09 9.06
N VAL A 156 10.50 -0.22 8.50
CA VAL A 156 9.21 0.12 9.11
C VAL A 156 8.26 -1.07 8.93
N THR A 157 7.88 -1.68 10.06
CA THR A 157 6.87 -2.73 10.16
C THR A 157 5.58 -2.16 10.76
N THR A 158 4.50 -2.95 10.72
CA THR A 158 3.21 -2.62 11.35
C THR A 158 3.35 -2.16 12.80
N LEU A 159 4.26 -2.79 13.57
CA LEU A 159 4.52 -2.46 14.97
C LEU A 159 4.98 -1.01 15.18
N ASN A 160 5.66 -0.43 14.19
CA ASN A 160 6.22 0.91 14.26
C ASN A 160 5.19 2.00 13.91
N VAL A 161 3.98 1.63 13.48
CA VAL A 161 2.93 2.56 13.07
C VAL A 161 1.92 2.74 14.20
N TRP A 162 1.78 3.96 14.71
CA TRP A 162 0.87 4.25 15.83
C TRP A 162 -0.36 5.07 15.45
N GLN A 163 -0.30 5.83 14.36
CA GLN A 163 -1.39 6.71 13.97
C GLN A 163 -1.43 6.92 12.46
N TYR A 164 -2.63 7.17 11.94
CA TYR A 164 -2.83 7.65 10.58
C TYR A 164 -3.34 9.08 10.59
N TRP A 165 -2.80 9.90 9.70
CA TRP A 165 -3.31 11.24 9.45
C TRP A 165 -4.11 11.20 8.16
N VAL A 166 -5.37 11.61 8.25
CA VAL A 166 -6.33 11.59 7.15
C VAL A 166 -6.81 13.01 6.90
N LYS A 167 -6.83 13.40 5.63
CA LYS A 167 -7.21 14.72 5.13
C LYS A 167 -8.45 14.62 4.24
#